data_AF-A0AAW6TUD0-F1
#
_entry.id   AF-A0AAW6TUD0-F1
#
_cell.length_a   1.000
_cell.length_b   1.000
_cell.length_c   1.000
_cell.angle_alpha   90.00
_cell.angle_beta   90.00
_cell.angle_gamma   90.00
#
_symmetry.space_group_name_H-M   'P 1'
#
loop_
_entity.id
_entity.type
_entity.pdbx_description
1 polymer ?
#
loop_
_entity_poly.entity_id
_entity_poly.type
_entity_poly.pdbx_seq_one_letter_code
_entity_poly.pdbx_strand_id
1 'polypeptide(L)'
;MWIFIFLLCLIGTVLTLVRTSLLERKGMVLLPAAAIALASLGAIPWAVRINTQELSHHLGRIDVLNGLCTLLVIESLATLLLSARLMKQHAMHRPMGLTTLAALCPSSASLAGIFVLMVLLFNGITGRSYMVIGGLYSVGVCLALAAGAFLVRCLVAFWHVRLEMILVLSFVQLVFAMFLPLVARGFAVPPHVTRNHAVALLVSAGLSMLSAALAFLIRMLYNVFLGDEAQ
;
A
#
# COMPACT_ATOMS: atom_id res chain seq x y z
N MET A 1 9.79 1.15 14.94
CA MET A 1 10.03 0.81 13.52
C MET A 1 9.01 -0.18 12.96
N TRP A 2 8.88 -1.39 13.53
CA TRP A 2 7.92 -2.41 13.08
C TRP A 2 6.47 -1.91 12.94
N ILE A 3 5.99 -1.11 13.88
CA ILE A 3 4.65 -0.49 13.82
C ILE A 3 4.47 0.33 12.54
N PHE A 4 5.47 1.14 12.16
CA PHE A 4 5.39 1.95 10.95
C PHE A 4 5.46 1.13 9.66
N ILE A 5 6.31 0.09 9.64
CA ILE A 5 6.39 -0.85 8.51
C ILE A 5 5.04 -1.55 8.35
N PHE A 6 4.45 -2.02 9.45
CA PHE A 6 3.12 -2.61 9.46
C PHE A 6 2.06 -1.65 8.93
N LEU A 7 2.03 -0.40 9.40
CA LEU A 7 1.10 0.62 8.91
C LEU A 7 1.28 0.90 7.40
N LEU A 8 2.51 1.00 6.92
CA LEU A 8 2.79 1.19 5.49
C LEU A 8 2.34 0.00 4.65
N CYS A 9 2.58 -1.23 5.12
CA CYS A 9 2.09 -2.44 4.45
C CYS A 9 0.56 -2.45 4.42
N LEU A 10 -0.09 -2.10 5.54
CA LEU A 10 -1.54 -2.02 5.63
C LEU A 10 -2.12 -1.00 4.64
N ILE A 11 -1.58 0.23 4.61
CA ILE A 11 -2.00 1.28 3.68
C ILE A 11 -1.77 0.82 2.23
N GLY A 12 -0.61 0.24 1.93
CA GLY A 12 -0.28 -0.26 0.60
C GLY A 12 -1.21 -1.40 0.16
N THR A 13 -1.59 -2.29 1.07
CA THR A 13 -2.57 -3.36 0.80
C THR A 13 -3.95 -2.78 0.55
N VAL A 14 -4.45 -1.88 1.40
CA VAL A 14 -5.74 -1.21 1.18
C VAL A 14 -5.74 -0.46 -0.16
N LEU A 15 -4.68 0.28 -0.48
CA LEU A 15 -4.52 0.95 -1.76
C LEU A 15 -4.57 -0.03 -2.94
N THR A 16 -3.93 -1.20 -2.80
CA THR A 16 -3.97 -2.27 -3.82
C THR A 16 -5.38 -2.84 -3.97
N LEU A 17 -6.12 -3.05 -2.87
CA LEU A 17 -7.52 -3.50 -2.91
C LEU A 17 -8.42 -2.48 -3.61
N VAL A 18 -8.28 -1.18 -3.29
CA VAL A 18 -9.09 -0.14 -3.94
C VAL A 18 -8.71 -0.01 -5.43
N ARG A 19 -7.43 -0.02 -5.78
CA ARG A 19 -6.99 -0.02 -7.20
C ARG A 19 -7.61 -1.19 -7.95
N THR A 20 -7.46 -2.42 -7.46
CA THR A 20 -8.01 -3.62 -8.11
C THR A 20 -9.54 -3.60 -8.21
N SER A 21 -10.23 -2.96 -7.27
CA SER A 21 -11.69 -2.78 -7.31
C SER A 21 -12.19 -1.83 -8.43
N LEU A 22 -11.34 -0.98 -9.00
CA LEU A 22 -11.70 -0.13 -10.14
C LEU A 22 -11.92 -0.91 -11.44
N LEU A 23 -11.50 -2.17 -11.52
CA LEU A 23 -11.70 -3.04 -12.67
C LEU A 23 -13.18 -3.46 -12.78
N GLU A 24 -13.90 -2.87 -13.72
CA GLU A 24 -15.35 -3.07 -13.87
C GLU A 24 -15.72 -4.52 -14.27
N ARG A 25 -14.88 -5.20 -15.06
CA ARG A 25 -15.12 -6.58 -15.48
C ARG A 25 -14.83 -7.56 -14.33
N LYS A 26 -15.84 -8.32 -13.91
CA LYS A 26 -15.78 -9.27 -12.76
C LYS A 26 -14.56 -10.21 -12.81
N GLY A 27 -14.17 -10.70 -14.00
CA GLY A 27 -13.00 -11.58 -14.16
C GLY A 27 -11.65 -10.87 -14.16
N MET A 28 -11.60 -9.55 -14.37
CA MET A 28 -10.33 -8.83 -14.43
C MET A 28 -9.72 -8.59 -13.05
N VAL A 29 -10.50 -8.66 -11.97
CA VAL A 29 -9.99 -8.52 -10.58
C VAL A 29 -9.03 -9.67 -10.23
N LEU A 30 -9.24 -10.86 -10.80
CA LEU A 30 -8.37 -12.02 -10.59
C LEU A 30 -6.98 -11.84 -11.20
N LEU A 31 -6.83 -11.05 -12.26
CA LEU A 31 -5.57 -10.89 -12.97
C LEU A 31 -4.46 -10.23 -12.10
N PRO A 32 -4.67 -9.06 -11.49
CA PRO A 32 -3.68 -8.47 -10.59
C PRO A 32 -3.46 -9.31 -9.32
N ALA A 33 -4.52 -9.92 -8.77
CA ALA A 33 -4.39 -10.82 -7.62
C ALA A 33 -3.51 -12.04 -7.94
N ALA A 34 -3.73 -12.67 -9.10
CA ALA A 34 -2.94 -13.80 -9.59
C ALA A 34 -1.50 -13.37 -9.89
N ALA A 35 -1.27 -12.19 -10.47
CA ALA A 35 0.07 -11.67 -10.71
C ALA A 35 0.87 -11.51 -9.41
N ILE A 36 0.24 -10.98 -8.35
CA ILE A 36 0.87 -10.85 -7.02
C ILE A 36 1.13 -12.23 -6.40
N ALA A 37 0.20 -13.17 -6.52
CA ALA A 37 0.39 -14.54 -6.04
C ALA A 37 1.49 -15.30 -6.79
N LEU A 38 1.63 -15.09 -8.10
CA LEU A 38 2.74 -15.63 -8.89
C LEU A 38 4.06 -15.00 -8.48
N ALA A 39 4.07 -13.69 -8.20
CA ALA A 39 5.26 -13.01 -7.67
C ALA A 39 5.67 -13.56 -6.30
N SER A 40 4.72 -13.88 -5.41
CA SER A 40 5.04 -14.53 -4.12
C SER A 40 5.60 -15.94 -4.29
N LEU A 41 5.07 -16.73 -5.24
CA LEU A 41 5.65 -18.04 -5.58
C LEU A 41 7.10 -17.91 -6.07
N GLY A 42 7.36 -16.96 -6.97
CA GLY A 42 8.70 -16.70 -7.49
C GLY A 42 9.68 -16.22 -6.41
N ALA A 43 9.19 -15.61 -5.34
CA ALA A 43 9.98 -15.14 -4.21
C ALA A 43 10.30 -16.23 -3.16
N ILE A 44 9.75 -17.44 -3.26
CA ILE A 44 9.99 -18.54 -2.32
C ILE A 44 11.50 -18.84 -2.13
N PRO A 45 12.32 -19.01 -3.19
CA PRO A 45 13.73 -19.35 -3.03
C PRO A 45 14.52 -18.29 -2.26
N TRP A 46 14.05 -17.03 -2.28
CA TRP A 46 14.66 -15.93 -1.57
C TRP A 46 14.19 -15.89 -0.11
N ALA A 47 12.88 -16.05 0.13
CA ALA A 47 12.33 -16.02 1.48
C ALA A 47 12.86 -17.15 2.37
N VAL A 48 13.10 -18.36 1.81
CA VAL A 48 13.68 -19.49 2.57
C VAL A 48 15.12 -19.23 3.03
N ARG A 49 15.85 -18.34 2.35
CA ARG A 49 17.25 -18.02 2.68
C ARG A 49 17.39 -16.95 3.76
N ILE A 50 16.31 -16.26 4.12
CA ILE A 50 16.35 -15.11 5.04
C ILE A 50 15.77 -15.51 6.39
N ASN A 51 16.58 -15.39 7.44
CA ASN A 51 16.09 -15.54 8.82
C ASN A 51 15.42 -14.24 9.32
N THR A 52 14.52 -14.34 10.29
CA THR A 52 13.91 -13.21 11.00
C THR A 52 14.93 -12.19 11.51
N GLN A 53 16.08 -12.64 12.03
CA GLN A 53 17.15 -11.75 12.49
C GLN A 53 17.77 -10.98 11.32
N GLU A 54 18.05 -11.63 10.19
CA GLU A 54 18.59 -10.98 8.99
C GLU A 54 17.58 -10.00 8.38
N LEU A 55 16.29 -10.36 8.37
CA LEU A 55 15.21 -9.50 7.91
C LEU A 55 15.13 -8.23 8.76
N SER A 56 15.14 -8.37 10.09
CA SER A 56 15.14 -7.24 11.03
C SER A 56 16.38 -6.34 10.84
N HIS A 57 17.54 -6.96 10.59
CA HIS A 57 18.77 -6.23 10.31
C HIS A 57 18.68 -5.46 8.99
N HIS A 58 18.15 -6.08 7.93
CA HIS A 58 17.98 -5.42 6.62
C HIS A 58 16.97 -4.27 6.69
N LEU A 59 15.82 -4.48 7.34
CA LEU A 59 14.81 -3.44 7.53
C LEU A 59 15.29 -2.31 8.46
N GLY A 60 16.26 -2.59 9.33
CA GLY A 60 16.88 -1.61 10.22
C GLY A 60 17.95 -0.74 9.56
N ARG A 61 18.42 -1.07 8.36
CA ARG A 61 19.41 -0.25 7.64
C ARG A 61 18.76 1.03 7.12
N ILE A 62 19.30 2.17 7.53
CA ILE A 62 18.82 3.50 7.14
C ILE A 62 18.79 3.66 5.61
N ASP A 63 19.77 3.12 4.90
CA ASP A 63 19.83 3.23 3.43
C ASP A 63 18.70 2.46 2.75
N VAL A 64 18.37 1.26 3.25
CA VAL A 64 17.25 0.45 2.74
C VAL A 64 15.94 1.20 2.99
N LEU A 65 15.77 1.74 4.19
CA LEU A 65 14.58 2.52 4.54
C LEU A 65 14.42 3.76 3.65
N ASN A 66 15.50 4.53 3.43
CA ASN A 66 15.48 5.70 2.56
C ASN A 66 15.14 5.32 1.12
N GLY A 67 15.71 4.22 0.62
CA GLY A 67 15.43 3.69 -0.72
C GLY A 67 13.96 3.31 -0.89
N LEU A 68 13.40 2.57 0.08
CA LEU A 68 11.98 2.21 0.10
C LEU A 68 11.08 3.45 0.17
N CYS A 69 11.41 4.43 1.01
CA CYS A 69 10.63 5.68 1.12
C CYS A 69 10.67 6.47 -0.19
N THR A 70 11.84 6.57 -0.82
CA THR A 70 11.99 7.24 -2.12
C THR A 70 11.14 6.55 -3.20
N LEU A 71 11.17 5.21 -3.25
CA LEU A 71 10.34 4.43 -4.15
C LEU A 71 8.84 4.70 -3.91
N LEU A 72 8.41 4.73 -2.64
CA LEU A 72 7.01 5.00 -2.27
C LEU A 72 6.58 6.43 -2.62
N VAL A 73 7.46 7.43 -2.50
CA VAL A 73 7.20 8.80 -2.94
C VAL A 73 6.98 8.85 -4.45
N ILE A 74 7.88 8.22 -5.22
CA ILE A 74 7.77 8.15 -6.69
C ILE A 74 6.47 7.43 -7.09
N GLU A 75 6.17 6.30 -6.46
CA GLU A 75 4.96 5.52 -6.71
C GLU A 75 3.70 6.34 -6.41
N SER A 76 3.66 7.04 -5.28
CA SER A 76 2.51 7.84 -4.85
C SER A 76 2.26 9.01 -5.81
N LEU A 77 3.32 9.73 -6.20
CA LEU A 77 3.22 10.82 -7.20
C LEU A 77 2.76 10.31 -8.57
N ALA A 78 3.33 9.20 -9.04
CA ALA A 78 2.92 8.56 -10.29
C ALA A 78 1.45 8.14 -10.23
N THR A 79 0.99 7.62 -9.09
CA THR A 79 -0.41 7.21 -8.89
C THR A 79 -1.35 8.40 -8.94
N LEU A 80 -1.01 9.53 -8.31
CA LEU A 80 -1.82 10.75 -8.36
C LEU A 80 -1.97 11.26 -9.80
N LEU A 81 -0.87 11.30 -10.57
CA LEU A 81 -0.88 11.71 -11.98
C LEU A 81 -1.69 10.75 -12.86
N LEU A 82 -1.50 9.45 -12.68
CA LEU A 82 -2.24 8.43 -13.42
C LEU A 82 -3.74 8.43 -13.08
N SER A 83 -4.09 8.68 -11.82
CA SER A 83 -5.49 8.78 -11.38
C SER A 83 -6.19 10.00 -11.99
N ALA A 84 -5.50 11.14 -12.10
CA ALA A 84 -6.03 12.31 -12.81
C ALA A 84 -6.29 12.01 -14.31
N ARG A 85 -5.38 11.25 -14.95
CA ARG A 85 -5.58 10.80 -16.33
C ARG A 85 -6.74 9.81 -16.45
N LEU A 86 -6.91 8.91 -15.49
CA LEU A 86 -8.04 7.97 -15.44
C LEU A 86 -9.39 8.70 -15.34
N MET A 87 -9.50 9.74 -14.50
CA MET A 87 -10.71 10.57 -14.44
C MET A 87 -11.08 11.13 -15.81
N LYS A 88 -10.09 11.73 -16.50
CA LYS A 88 -10.29 12.31 -17.82
C LYS A 88 -10.70 11.25 -18.86
N GLN A 89 -10.10 10.07 -18.82
CA GLN A 89 -10.43 8.97 -19.74
C GLN A 89 -11.85 8.43 -19.50
N HIS A 90 -12.24 8.27 -18.23
CA HIS A 90 -13.58 7.83 -17.85
C HIS A 90 -14.65 8.83 -18.30
N ALA A 91 -14.43 10.13 -18.06
CA ALA A 91 -15.35 11.18 -18.53
C ALA A 91 -15.50 11.21 -20.06
N MET A 92 -14.42 10.95 -20.80
CA MET A 92 -14.42 10.89 -22.26
C MET A 92 -14.89 9.56 -22.86
N HIS A 93 -15.32 8.59 -22.03
CA HIS A 93 -15.75 7.25 -22.47
C HIS A 93 -14.72 6.52 -23.36
N ARG A 94 -13.42 6.81 -23.16
CA ARG A 94 -12.36 6.20 -23.96
C ARG A 94 -12.03 4.79 -23.45
N PRO A 95 -11.71 3.83 -24.34
CA PRO A 95 -11.35 2.49 -23.93
C PRO A 95 -10.12 2.50 -23.01
N MET A 96 -10.15 1.60 -22.03
CA MET A 96 -9.05 1.41 -21.08
C MET A 96 -7.82 0.86 -21.81
N GLY A 97 -6.82 1.71 -22.03
CA GLY A 97 -5.53 1.33 -22.62
C GLY A 97 -4.52 0.86 -21.56
N LEU A 98 -3.26 0.68 -22.00
CA LEU A 98 -2.11 0.30 -21.15
C LEU A 98 -1.92 1.23 -19.94
N THR A 99 -2.28 2.51 -20.06
CA THR A 99 -2.19 3.50 -18.98
C THR A 99 -3.08 3.15 -17.80
N THR A 100 -4.23 2.51 -18.07
CA THR A 100 -5.15 2.00 -17.06
C THR A 100 -4.51 0.84 -16.31
N LEU A 101 -3.85 -0.07 -17.02
CA LEU A 101 -3.17 -1.21 -16.42
C LEU A 101 -2.02 -0.77 -15.50
N ALA A 102 -1.25 0.24 -15.93
CA ALA A 102 -0.18 0.83 -15.13
C ALA A 102 -0.70 1.48 -13.84
N ALA A 103 -1.87 2.15 -13.90
CA ALA A 103 -2.51 2.74 -12.71
C ALA A 103 -3.04 1.68 -11.72
N LEU A 104 -3.21 0.44 -12.18
CA LEU A 104 -3.67 -0.70 -11.39
C LEU A 104 -2.54 -1.56 -10.84
N CYS A 105 -1.28 -1.14 -11.03
CA CYS A 105 -0.13 -1.84 -10.46
C CYS A 105 -0.26 -1.91 -8.93
N PRO A 106 0.02 -3.07 -8.29
CA PRO A 106 0.00 -3.18 -6.84
C PRO A 106 1.02 -2.25 -6.21
N SER A 107 0.74 -1.83 -4.97
CA SER A 107 1.70 -1.00 -4.27
C SER A 107 2.94 -1.77 -3.87
N SER A 108 4.11 -1.15 -4.04
CA SER A 108 5.39 -1.73 -3.61
C SER A 108 5.39 -2.05 -2.10
N ALA A 109 4.71 -1.23 -1.29
CA ALA A 109 4.49 -1.51 0.13
C ALA A 109 3.69 -2.79 0.38
N SER A 110 2.66 -3.06 -0.44
CA SER A 110 1.89 -4.31 -0.32
C SER A 110 2.74 -5.52 -0.71
N LEU A 111 3.54 -5.41 -1.78
CA LEU A 111 4.44 -6.49 -2.20
C LEU A 111 5.49 -6.79 -1.12
N ALA A 112 6.08 -5.75 -0.53
CA ALA A 112 7.02 -5.89 0.59
C ALA A 112 6.35 -6.54 1.81
N GLY A 113 5.12 -6.14 2.14
CA GLY A 113 4.35 -6.75 3.23
C GLY A 113 4.06 -8.24 3.02
N ILE A 114 3.64 -8.61 1.80
CA ILE A 114 3.43 -10.02 1.43
C ILE A 114 4.74 -10.81 1.51
N PHE A 115 5.87 -10.23 1.12
CA PHE A 115 7.17 -10.87 1.26
C PHE A 115 7.56 -11.08 2.73
N VAL A 116 7.42 -10.04 3.56
CA VAL A 116 7.71 -10.11 5.00
C VAL A 116 6.86 -11.18 5.68
N LEU A 117 5.56 -11.22 5.38
CA LEU A 117 4.65 -12.22 5.95
C LEU A 117 5.05 -13.65 5.53
N MET A 118 5.53 -13.84 4.29
CA MET A 118 6.03 -15.13 3.83
C MET A 118 7.30 -15.57 4.57
N VAL A 119 8.24 -14.65 4.82
CA VAL A 119 9.45 -14.94 5.61
C VAL A 119 9.07 -15.33 7.05
N LEU A 120 8.15 -14.60 7.68
CA LEU A 120 7.68 -14.94 9.03
C LEU A 120 7.01 -16.32 9.07
N LEU A 121 6.19 -16.64 8.06
CA LEU A 121 5.52 -17.94 7.94
C LEU A 121 6.53 -19.09 7.84
N PHE A 122 7.59 -18.95 7.02
CA PHE A 122 8.61 -19.98 6.85
C PHE A 122 9.49 -20.18 8.08
N ASN A 123 9.74 -19.11 8.86
CA ASN A 123 10.48 -19.23 10.11
C ASN A 123 9.61 -19.81 11.26
N GLY A 124 8.28 -19.70 11.17
CA GLY A 124 7.36 -20.22 12.18
C GLY A 124 6.95 -21.68 11.99
N ILE A 125 7.06 -22.23 10.78
CA ILE A 125 6.60 -23.60 10.47
C ILE A 125 7.81 -24.50 10.18
N THR A 126 8.00 -25.53 11.01
CA THR A 126 9.05 -26.55 10.83
C THR A 126 8.46 -27.88 10.33
N GLY A 127 9.29 -28.71 9.69
CA GLY A 127 8.93 -30.10 9.35
C GLY A 127 8.01 -30.31 8.15
N ARG A 128 7.73 -29.28 7.34
CA ARG A 128 6.98 -29.40 6.07
C ARG A 128 7.76 -28.82 4.90
N SER A 129 7.43 -29.26 3.68
CA SER A 129 8.04 -28.72 2.45
C SER A 129 7.67 -27.25 2.24
N TYR A 130 8.67 -26.38 2.14
CA TYR A 130 8.49 -24.94 1.89
C TYR A 130 7.70 -24.65 0.60
N MET A 131 7.80 -25.53 -0.41
CA MET A 131 7.04 -25.39 -1.65
C MET A 131 5.54 -25.55 -1.42
N VAL A 132 5.12 -26.49 -0.56
CA VAL A 132 3.71 -26.69 -0.22
C VAL A 132 3.18 -25.51 0.57
N ILE A 133 3.95 -25.04 1.55
CA ILE A 133 3.58 -23.87 2.37
C ILE A 133 3.47 -22.63 1.48
N GLY A 134 4.47 -22.35 0.64
CA GLY A 134 4.47 -21.22 -0.28
C GLY A 134 3.37 -21.29 -1.33
N GLY A 135 3.03 -22.50 -1.80
CA GLY A 135 1.88 -22.77 -2.66
C GLY A 135 0.56 -22.35 -2.02
N LEU A 136 0.28 -22.89 -0.82
CA LEU A 136 -0.92 -22.55 -0.05
C LEU A 136 -0.98 -21.06 0.30
N TYR A 137 0.17 -20.48 0.68
CA TYR A 137 0.29 -19.06 0.97
C TYR A 137 -0.10 -18.21 -0.24
N SER A 138 0.42 -18.52 -1.43
CA SER A 138 0.16 -17.76 -2.65
C SER A 138 -1.30 -17.88 -3.10
N VAL A 139 -1.90 -19.07 -2.98
CA VAL A 139 -3.35 -19.24 -3.20
C VAL A 139 -4.15 -18.41 -2.20
N GLY A 140 -3.76 -18.42 -0.92
CA GLY A 140 -4.37 -17.61 0.13
C GLY A 140 -4.29 -16.10 -0.17
N VAL A 141 -3.14 -15.60 -0.59
CA VAL A 141 -2.94 -14.20 -1.01
C VAL A 141 -3.83 -13.85 -2.20
N CYS A 142 -3.90 -14.72 -3.22
CA CYS A 142 -4.77 -14.51 -4.38
C CYS A 142 -6.24 -14.36 -3.96
N LEU A 143 -6.73 -15.31 -3.15
CA LEU A 143 -8.12 -15.31 -2.66
C LEU A 143 -8.40 -14.11 -1.76
N ALA A 144 -7.50 -13.78 -0.85
CA ALA A 144 -7.66 -12.64 0.06
C ALA A 144 -7.71 -11.30 -0.69
N LEU A 145 -6.85 -11.11 -1.69
CA LEU A 145 -6.86 -9.89 -2.50
C LEU A 145 -8.10 -9.81 -3.40
N ALA A 146 -8.49 -10.92 -4.04
CA ALA A 146 -9.69 -10.96 -4.87
C ALA A 146 -10.96 -10.71 -4.06
N ALA A 147 -11.10 -11.38 -2.90
CA ALA A 147 -12.22 -11.20 -1.99
C ALA A 147 -12.24 -9.79 -1.40
N GLY A 148 -11.09 -9.24 -0.99
CA GLY A 148 -10.98 -7.88 -0.48
C GLY A 148 -11.36 -6.83 -1.53
N ALA A 149 -10.90 -6.98 -2.78
CA ALA A 149 -11.25 -6.09 -3.88
C ALA A 149 -12.75 -6.17 -4.21
N PHE A 150 -13.32 -7.37 -4.17
CA PHE A 150 -14.77 -7.57 -4.33
C PHE A 150 -15.56 -6.90 -3.19
N LEU A 151 -15.10 -7.05 -1.94
CA LEU A 151 -15.71 -6.42 -0.78
C LEU A 151 -15.69 -4.89 -0.90
N VAL A 152 -14.56 -4.29 -1.30
CA VAL A 152 -14.46 -2.84 -1.54
C VAL A 152 -15.45 -2.41 -2.62
N ARG A 153 -15.62 -3.19 -3.69
CA ARG A 153 -16.59 -2.90 -4.75
C ARG A 153 -18.04 -2.97 -4.27
N CYS A 154 -18.35 -3.88 -3.36
CA CYS A 154 -19.67 -3.99 -2.73
C CYS A 154 -19.94 -2.85 -1.75
N LEU A 155 -18.96 -2.47 -0.93
CA LEU A 155 -19.09 -1.42 0.07
C LEU A 155 -19.12 -0.02 -0.56
N VAL A 156 -18.35 0.20 -1.62
CA VAL A 156 -18.25 1.49 -2.30
C VAL A 156 -18.70 1.29 -3.75
N ALA A 157 -20.01 1.37 -3.99
CA ALA A 157 -20.60 1.07 -5.30
C ALA A 157 -20.15 2.04 -6.41
N PHE A 158 -19.99 3.32 -6.06
CA PHE A 158 -19.67 4.38 -7.00
C PHE A 158 -18.19 4.42 -7.40
N TRP A 159 -17.93 4.40 -8.72
CA TRP A 159 -16.57 4.38 -9.26
C TRP A 159 -15.74 5.62 -8.91
N HIS A 160 -16.37 6.80 -8.95
CA HIS A 160 -15.74 8.08 -8.62
C HIS A 160 -15.27 8.12 -7.16
N VAL A 161 -16.09 7.64 -6.22
CA VAL A 161 -15.72 7.55 -4.80
C VAL A 161 -14.52 6.63 -4.59
N ARG A 162 -14.47 5.46 -5.26
CA ARG A 162 -13.31 4.55 -5.19
C ARG A 162 -12.04 5.22 -5.70
N LEU A 163 -12.14 6.05 -6.73
CA LEU A 163 -11.00 6.79 -7.27
C LEU A 163 -10.54 7.90 -6.32
N GLU A 164 -11.47 8.63 -5.69
CA GLU A 164 -11.14 9.60 -4.65
C GLU A 164 -10.43 8.93 -3.47
N MET A 165 -10.88 7.74 -3.05
CA MET A 165 -10.17 6.95 -2.04
C MET A 165 -8.73 6.64 -2.44
N ILE A 166 -8.46 6.31 -3.71
CA ILE A 166 -7.09 6.08 -4.21
C ILE A 166 -6.25 7.35 -4.09
N LEU A 167 -6.81 8.52 -4.45
CA LEU A 167 -6.10 9.79 -4.31
C LEU A 167 -5.75 10.08 -2.84
N VAL A 168 -6.72 9.92 -1.94
CA VAL A 168 -6.52 10.13 -0.49
C VAL A 168 -5.50 9.16 0.08
N LEU A 169 -5.62 7.86 -0.21
CA LEU A 169 -4.68 6.84 0.26
C LEU A 169 -3.27 7.05 -0.31
N SER A 170 -3.15 7.43 -1.59
CA SER A 170 -1.85 7.74 -2.20
C SER A 170 -1.22 8.98 -1.55
N PHE A 171 -2.03 9.98 -1.20
CA PHE A 171 -1.56 11.17 -0.49
C PHE A 171 -1.12 10.83 0.94
N VAL A 172 -1.88 10.02 1.67
CA VAL A 172 -1.49 9.52 3.00
C VAL A 172 -0.18 8.73 2.91
N GLN A 173 -0.07 7.82 1.94
CA GLN A 173 1.16 7.05 1.69
C GLN A 173 2.35 7.96 1.37
N LEU A 174 2.15 9.02 0.58
CA LEU A 174 3.16 10.04 0.28
C LEU A 174 3.64 10.74 1.56
N VAL A 175 2.72 11.19 2.41
CA VAL A 175 3.03 11.82 3.70
C VAL A 175 3.82 10.84 4.57
N PHE A 176 3.35 9.61 4.77
CA PHE A 176 4.08 8.60 5.54
C PHE A 176 5.48 8.35 4.97
N ALA A 177 5.63 8.21 3.66
CA ALA A 177 6.92 7.95 3.02
C ALA A 177 7.90 9.13 3.21
N MET A 178 7.42 10.38 3.20
CA MET A 178 8.26 11.55 3.46
C MET A 178 8.72 11.64 4.91
N PHE A 179 7.85 11.30 5.87
CA PHE A 179 8.15 11.44 7.30
C PHE A 179 8.82 10.22 7.92
N LEU A 180 8.67 9.03 7.35
CA LEU A 180 9.22 7.79 7.90
C LEU A 180 10.75 7.84 8.11
N PRO A 181 11.58 8.34 7.16
CA PRO A 181 13.02 8.48 7.37
C PRO A 181 13.36 9.41 8.54
N LEU A 182 12.60 10.49 8.71
CA LEU A 182 12.81 11.45 9.80
C LEU A 182 12.53 10.81 11.16
N VAL A 183 11.45 10.02 11.26
CA VAL A 183 11.10 9.30 12.49
C VAL A 183 12.09 8.17 12.78
N ALA A 184 12.51 7.43 11.76
CA ALA A 184 13.41 6.28 11.93
C ALA A 184 14.84 6.69 12.28
N ARG A 185 15.30 7.86 11.82
CA ARG A 185 16.55 8.49 12.28
C ARG A 185 16.49 9.00 13.71
N GLY A 186 15.34 8.84 14.37
CA GLY A 186 15.01 9.22 15.75
C GLY A 186 16.19 9.80 16.52
N PHE A 187 16.19 11.12 16.74
CA PHE A 187 17.07 11.74 17.73
C PHE A 187 18.59 11.64 17.49
N ALA A 188 19.08 11.08 16.38
CA ALA A 188 20.48 11.21 15.95
C ALA A 188 20.73 12.52 15.17
N VAL A 189 19.95 13.56 15.49
CA VAL A 189 20.25 14.93 15.07
C VAL A 189 21.31 15.41 16.07
N PRO A 190 22.55 15.73 15.65
CA PRO A 190 23.55 16.25 16.58
C PRO A 190 22.96 17.41 17.37
N PRO A 191 23.24 17.54 18.68
CA PRO A 191 22.59 18.50 19.58
C PRO A 191 22.75 19.98 19.17
N HIS A 192 23.54 20.27 18.15
CA HIS A 192 23.66 21.60 17.53
C HIS A 192 22.51 21.92 16.55
N VAL A 193 21.71 20.92 16.15
CA VAL A 193 20.62 21.04 15.15
C VAL A 193 19.23 20.83 15.80
N THR A 194 19.15 20.43 17.08
CA THR A 194 17.90 20.37 17.85
C THR A 194 17.27 21.74 18.13
N ARG A 195 17.93 22.84 17.76
CA ARG A 195 17.36 24.20 17.69
C ARG A 195 16.72 24.51 16.32
N ASN A 196 16.50 23.53 15.45
CA ASN A 196 15.79 23.77 14.19
C ASN A 196 14.28 23.66 14.41
N HIS A 197 13.65 24.80 14.73
CA HIS A 197 12.20 25.01 14.65
C HIS A 197 11.60 24.45 13.35
N ALA A 198 12.38 24.41 12.26
CA ALA A 198 12.01 23.82 10.98
C ALA A 198 11.62 22.33 11.06
N VAL A 199 12.31 21.49 11.84
CA VAL A 199 11.97 20.05 11.92
C VAL A 199 10.67 19.85 12.71
N ALA A 200 10.51 20.59 13.81
CA ALA A 200 9.26 20.58 14.58
C ALA A 200 8.08 21.14 13.77
N LEU A 201 8.30 22.20 12.97
CA LEU A 201 7.32 22.73 12.01
C LEU A 201 6.97 21.70 10.93
N LEU A 202 7.96 21.00 10.37
CA LEU A 202 7.72 19.96 9.37
C LEU A 202 6.90 18.80 9.94
N VAL A 203 7.26 18.30 11.13
CA VAL A 203 6.54 17.21 11.79
C VAL A 203 5.11 17.61 12.17
N SER A 204 4.93 18.82 12.72
CA SER A 204 3.60 19.34 13.06
C SER A 204 2.73 19.59 11.82
N ALA A 205 3.32 20.10 10.73
CA ALA A 205 2.65 20.22 9.43
C ALA A 205 2.28 18.84 8.85
N GLY A 206 3.18 17.85 8.95
CA GLY A 206 2.89 16.47 8.54
C GLY A 206 1.72 15.86 9.30
N LEU A 207 1.70 16.04 10.63
CA LEU A 207 0.63 15.58 11.50
C LEU A 207 -0.71 16.27 11.22
N SER A 208 -0.70 17.58 10.92
CA SER A 208 -1.92 18.31 10.57
C SER A 208 -2.46 17.93 9.19
N MET A 209 -1.58 17.70 8.21
CA MET A 209 -1.97 17.15 6.91
C MET A 209 -2.54 15.74 7.04
N LEU A 210 -1.95 14.91 7.89
CA LEU A 210 -2.42 13.56 8.16
C LEU A 210 -3.79 13.56 8.84
N SER A 211 -3.99 14.42 9.85
CA SER A 211 -5.28 14.55 10.53
C SER A 211 -6.37 15.06 9.59
N ALA A 212 -6.04 16.02 8.72
CA ALA A 212 -6.96 16.50 7.68
C ALA A 212 -7.33 15.40 6.67
N ALA A 213 -6.35 14.62 6.20
CA ALA A 213 -6.59 13.50 5.29
C ALA A 213 -7.45 12.40 5.95
N LEU A 214 -7.21 12.12 7.23
CA LEU A 214 -7.99 11.15 8.00
C LEU A 214 -9.43 11.65 8.21
N ALA A 215 -9.61 12.92 8.58
CA ALA A 215 -10.93 13.52 8.75
C ALA A 215 -11.72 13.52 7.42
N PHE A 216 -11.05 13.80 6.31
CA PHE A 216 -11.64 13.70 4.98
C PHE A 216 -12.07 12.26 4.65
N LEU A 217 -11.21 11.27 4.94
CA LEU A 217 -11.53 9.86 4.74
C LEU A 217 -12.70 9.39 5.61
N ILE A 218 -12.74 9.79 6.88
CA ILE A 218 -13.86 9.49 7.79
C ILE A 218 -15.15 10.12 7.29
N ARG A 219 -15.12 11.38 6.85
CA ARG A 219 -16.29 12.06 6.29
C ARG A 219 -16.77 11.38 5.00
N MET A 220 -15.85 10.96 4.14
CA MET A 220 -16.19 10.21 2.92
C MET A 220 -16.86 8.89 3.28
N LEU A 221 -16.29 8.11 4.22
CA LEU A 221 -16.90 6.86 4.68
C LEU A 221 -18.27 7.10 5.32
N TYR A 222 -18.42 8.12 6.16
CA TYR A 222 -19.70 8.51 6.74
C TYR A 222 -20.74 8.79 5.66
N ASN A 223 -20.39 9.59 4.65
CA ASN A 223 -21.31 9.90 3.55
C ASN A 223 -21.69 8.65 2.73
N VAL A 224 -20.75 7.72 2.52
CA VAL A 224 -21.02 6.46 1.81
C VAL A 224 -21.95 5.55 2.61
N PHE A 225 -21.82 5.48 3.93
CA PHE A 225 -22.59 4.55 4.76
C PHE A 225 -23.91 5.12 5.29
N LEU A 226 -24.01 6.44 5.50
CA LEU A 226 -25.16 7.09 6.15
C LEU A 226 -25.86 8.11 5.25
N GLY A 227 -25.24 8.50 4.13
CA GLY A 227 -25.81 9.48 3.20
C GLY A 227 -26.93 8.92 2.32
N ASP A 228 -27.00 7.60 2.14
CA ASP A 228 -28.02 6.94 1.31
C ASP A 228 -29.41 6.88 1.98
N GLU A 229 -29.55 7.23 3.27
CA GLU A 229 -30.88 7.28 3.92
C GLU A 229 -31.63 8.63 3.73
N ALA A 230 -31.02 9.61 3.05
CA ALA A 230 -31.56 10.97 2.95
C ALA A 230 -32.12 11.36 1.56
N GLN A 231 -32.26 10.41 0.62
CA GLN A 231 -32.91 10.59 -0.69
C GLN A 231 -34.03 9.59 -0.90
#